data_AF-A0A959JYT1-F1
#
_entry.id   AF-A0A959JYT1-F1
#
_cell.length_a   1.000
_cell.length_b   1.000
_cell.length_c   1.000
_cell.angle_alpha   90.00
_cell.angle_beta   90.00
_cell.angle_gamma   90.00
#
_symmetry.space_group_name_H-M   'P 1'
#
loop_
_entity.id
_entity.type
_entity.pdbx_description
1 polymer ?
#
loop_
_entity_poly.entity_id
_entity_poly.type
_entity_poly.pdbx_seq_one_letter_code
_entity_poly.pdbx_strand_id
1 'polypeptide(L)' 'MKFSDLKLSKPLLQALTKKGYSTPTPIQQQAIPRILAGKDLFGCAQTGTGKTAAFALPILQLL' A
#
# COMPACT_ATOMS: atom_id res chain seq x y z
N MET A 1 8.01 -4.02 9.27
CA MET A 1 6.57 -4.11 8.91
C MET A 1 6.46 -4.81 7.57
N LYS A 2 5.56 -5.77 7.43
CA LYS A 2 5.27 -6.50 6.18
C LYS A 2 3.96 -5.99 5.57
N PHE A 3 3.72 -6.28 4.29
CA PHE A 3 2.42 -5.96 3.66
C PHE A 3 1.23 -6.66 4.35
N SER A 4 1.46 -7.84 4.95
CA SER A 4 0.45 -8.55 5.75
C SER A 4 -0.07 -7.73 6.93
N ASP A 5 0.71 -6.77 7.41
CA ASP A 5 0.35 -5.94 8.58
C ASP A 5 -0.57 -4.77 8.18
N LEU A 6 -0.76 -4.54 6.87
CA LEU A 6 -1.51 -3.40 6.31
C LEU A 6 -2.99 -3.70 6.03
N LYS A 7 -3.52 -4.82 6.53
CA LYS A 7 -4.93 -5.24 6.38
C LYS A 7 -5.40 -5.32 4.91
N LEU A 8 -4.48 -5.68 4.01
CA LEU A 8 -4.81 -5.96 2.61
C LEU A 8 -5.40 -7.37 2.46
N SER A 9 -6.28 -7.53 1.46
CA SER A 9 -6.89 -8.81 1.13
C SER A 9 -5.87 -9.85 0.68
N LYS A 10 -6.21 -11.12 0.88
CA LYS A 10 -5.37 -12.26 0.48
C LYS A 10 -4.96 -12.22 -1.00
N PRO A 11 -5.83 -11.89 -1.97
CA PRO A 11 -5.45 -11.77 -3.38
C PRO A 11 -4.36 -10.72 -3.62
N LEU A 12 -4.45 -9.54 -2.99
CA LEU A 12 -3.44 -8.50 -3.10
C LEU A 12 -2.11 -8.94 -2.48
N LEU A 13 -2.14 -9.56 -1.30
CA LEU A 13 -0.93 -10.09 -0.65
C LEU A 13 -0.25 -11.17 -1.50
N GLN A 14 -1.02 -12.04 -2.16
CA GLN A 14 -0.49 -13.03 -3.10
C GLN A 14 0.13 -12.38 -4.34
N ALA A 15 -0.52 -11.37 -4.91
CA ALA A 15 0.00 -10.63 -6.06
C ALA A 15 1.33 -9.92 -5.72
N LEU A 16 1.39 -9.25 -4.56
CA LEU A 16 2.60 -8.63 -4.04
C LEU A 16 3.73 -9.65 -3.87
N THR A 17 3.42 -10.79 -3.26
CA THR A 17 4.39 -11.88 -3.05
C THR A 17 4.91 -12.43 -4.39
N LYS A 18 4.03 -12.69 -5.36
CA LYS A 18 4.41 -13.15 -6.71
C LYS A 18 5.31 -12.15 -7.45
N LYS A 19 5.15 -10.86 -7.19
CA LYS A 19 6.01 -9.79 -7.73
C LYS A 19 7.31 -9.60 -6.95
N GLY A 20 7.52 -10.33 -5.85
CA GLY A 20 8.70 -10.20 -4.99
C GLY A 20 8.64 -9.02 -4.02
N TYR A 21 7.48 -8.40 -3.82
CA TYR A 21 7.30 -7.30 -2.88
C TYR A 21 7.00 -7.83 -1.48
N SER A 22 8.02 -7.80 -0.62
CA SER A 22 7.93 -8.29 0.77
C SER A 22 7.71 -7.18 1.79
N THR A 23 8.33 -6.01 1.57
CA THR A 23 8.38 -4.91 2.52
C THR A 23 7.83 -3.63 1.90
N PRO A 24 6.79 -3.02 2.49
CA PRO A 24 6.26 -1.74 2.01
C PRO A 24 7.28 -0.62 2.21
N THR A 25 7.33 0.34 1.30
CA THR A 25 8.16 1.55 1.44
C THR A 25 7.60 2.49 2.53
N PRO A 26 8.38 3.46 3.06
CA PRO A 26 7.89 4.35 4.11
C PRO A 26 6.59 5.08 3.75
N ILE A 27 6.44 5.55 2.51
CA ILE A 27 5.21 6.21 2.06
C ILE A 27 4.02 5.24 2.00
N GLN A 28 4.23 3.98 1.62
CA GLN A 28 3.19 2.95 1.61
C GLN A 28 2.73 2.58 3.03
N GLN A 29 3.68 2.43 3.96
CA GLN A 29 3.39 2.15 5.38
C GLN A 29 2.52 3.23 6.01
N GLN A 30 2.76 4.50 5.66
CA GLN A 30 2.03 5.63 6.21
C GLN A 30 0.69 5.87 5.51
N ALA A 31 0.65 5.73 4.18
CA ALA A 31 -0.53 6.05 3.38
C ALA A 31 -1.61 4.97 3.41
N ILE A 32 -1.22 3.70 3.23
CA ILE A 32 -2.18 2.60 3.02
C ILE A 32 -3.20 2.50 4.18
N PRO A 33 -2.80 2.48 5.47
CA PRO A 33 -3.75 2.40 6.58
C PRO A 33 -4.67 3.62 6.68
N ARG A 34 -4.20 4.80 6.27
CA ARG A 34 -4.98 6.06 6.31
C ARG A 34 -6.06 6.06 5.23
N ILE A 35 -5.71 5.65 4.01
CA ILE A 35 -6.65 5.56 2.89
C ILE A 35 -7.69 4.47 3.15
N LEU A 36 -7.30 3.31 3.67
CA LEU A 36 -8.25 2.25 4.06
C LEU A 36 -9.19 2.68 5.19
N ALA A 37 -8.82 3.68 5.99
CA ALA A 37 -9.68 4.28 7.00
C ALA A 37 -10.60 5.38 6.44
N GLY A 38 -10.65 5.58 5.12
CA GLY A 38 -11.47 6.60 4.46
C GLY A 38 -11.01 8.02 4.74
N LYS A 39 -9.73 8.22 5.10
CA LYS A 39 -9.17 9.54 5.39
C LYS A 39 -8.44 10.11 4.19
N ASP A 40 -8.69 11.39 3.92
CA ASP A 40 -7.92 12.15 2.95
C ASP A 40 -6.44 12.25 3.37
N LEU A 41 -5.56 12.29 2.38
CA LEU A 41 -4.12 12.30 2.58
C LEU A 41 -3.44 13.14 1.50
N PHE A 42 -2.50 13.99 1.93
CA PHE A 42 -1.51 14.59 1.06
C PHE A 42 -0.16 13.89 1.26
N GLY A 43 0.36 13.24 0.23
CA GLY A 43 1.60 12.45 0.30
C GLY A 43 2.70 13.01 -0.59
N CYS A 44 3.80 13.48 0.01
CA CYS A 44 5.00 13.91 -0.72
C CYS A 44 6.13 12.90 -0.56
N ALA A 45 6.64 12.39 -1.68
CA ALA A 45 7.86 11.59 -1.73
C ALA A 45 8.49 11.69 -3.13
N GLN A 46 9.78 11.40 -3.26
CA GLN A 46 10.49 11.41 -4.54
C GLN A 46 9.93 10.33 -5.52
N THR A 47 10.11 10.51 -6.82
CA THR A 47 9.84 9.45 -7.82
C THR A 47 10.66 8.18 -7.51
N GLY A 48 10.08 7.00 -7.77
CA GLY A 48 10.72 5.72 -7.45
C GLY A 48 10.50 5.21 -6.02
N THR A 49 9.87 5.99 -5.13
CA THR A 49 9.63 5.59 -3.72
C THR A 49 8.36 4.75 -3.50
N GLY A 50 7.68 4.34 -4.57
CA GLY A 50 6.50 3.47 -4.49
C GLY A 50 5.17 4.18 -4.21
N LYS A 51 5.08 5.50 -4.45
CA LYS A 51 3.83 6.29 -4.30
C LYS A 51 2.64 5.70 -5.05
N THR A 52 2.84 5.20 -6.28
CA THR A 52 1.76 4.62 -7.08
C THR A 52 1.07 3.47 -6.36
N ALA A 53 1.84 2.52 -5.81
CA ALA A 53 1.27 1.42 -5.05
C ALA A 53 0.68 1.86 -3.70
N ALA A 54 1.18 2.97 -3.12
CA ALA A 54 0.64 3.53 -1.88
C ALA A 54 -0.83 3.97 -2.03
N PHE A 55 -1.26 4.39 -3.21
CA PHE A 55 -2.66 4.70 -3.54
C PHE A 55 -3.40 3.55 -4.23
N ALA A 56 -2.75 2.86 -5.18
CA ALA A 56 -3.41 1.82 -5.97
C ALA A 56 -3.83 0.60 -5.14
N LEU A 57 -3.01 0.15 -4.19
CA LEU A 57 -3.35 -0.98 -3.33
C LEU A 57 -4.61 -0.74 -2.49
N PRO A 58 -4.75 0.38 -1.76
CA PRO A 58 -5.97 0.64 -1.01
C PRO A 58 -7.18 0.92 -1.92
N ILE A 59 -7.01 1.51 -3.11
CA ILE A 59 -8.12 1.65 -4.08
C ILE A 59 -8.62 0.27 -4.52
N LEU A 60 -7.72 -0.62 -4.95
CA LEU A 60 -8.06 -2.00 -5.35
C LEU A 60 -8.67 -2.83 -4.20
N GLN A 61 -8.39 -2.47 -2.95
CA GLN A 61 -8.95 -3.12 -1.77
C GLN A 61 -10.38 -2.67 -1.45
N LEU A 62 -10.75 -1.45 -1.84
CA LEU A 62 -12.04 -0.83 -1.56
C LEU A 62 -13.08 -1.05 -2.67
N LEU A 63 -12.63 -1.45 -3.87
CA LEU A 63 -13.47 -1.90 -5.00
C LEU A 63 -13.84 -3.37 -4.86
#